data_AF-A0A8X8G2I6-F1
#
_entry.id   AF-A0A8X8G2I6-F1
#
_cell.length_a   1.000
_cell.length_b   1.000
_cell.length_c   1.000
_cell.angle_alpha   90.00
_cell.angle_beta   90.00
_cell.angle_gamma   90.00
#
_symmetry.space_group_name_H-M   'P 1'
#
loop_
_entity.id
_entity.type
_entity.pdbx_description
1 polymer ?
#
loop_
_entity_poly.entity_id
_entity_poly.type
_entity_poly.pdbx_seq_one_letter_code
_entity_poly.pdbx_strand_id
1 'polypeptide(L)'
;MEATKKYVRRTAEQRLADLEKQQAEIMERQSAALAKIEEEKKKLMQSPSSRKKNLEQEKRFARAASTLAPDWDFRHYIAAIEKALIDDAEALLARGEALLAEHGKGKRGRRPKNG
;
A
#
# COMPACT_ATOMS: atom_id res chain seq x y z
N MET A 1 -53.64 6.92 -41.71
CA MET A 1 -53.77 5.64 -40.98
C MET A 1 -52.57 5.53 -40.06
N GLU A 2 -52.74 5.84 -38.78
CA GLU A 2 -51.66 5.75 -37.78
C GLU A 2 -51.46 4.29 -37.39
N ALA A 3 -50.29 3.74 -37.71
CA ALA A 3 -49.91 2.39 -37.34
C ALA A 3 -49.71 2.33 -35.81
N THR A 4 -50.66 1.73 -35.11
CA THR A 4 -50.57 1.44 -33.68
C THR A 4 -49.37 0.52 -33.42
N LYS A 5 -48.32 1.04 -32.78
CA LYS A 5 -47.14 0.27 -32.40
C LYS A 5 -47.56 -0.88 -31.47
N LYS A 6 -47.55 -2.11 -32.01
CA LYS A 6 -47.81 -3.33 -31.26
C LYS A 6 -46.65 -3.57 -30.29
N TYR A 7 -46.91 -3.49 -28.98
CA TYR A 7 -45.92 -3.76 -27.95
C TYR A 7 -45.59 -5.26 -27.94
N VAL A 8 -44.42 -5.64 -28.44
CA VAL A 8 -43.94 -7.03 -28.38
C VAL A 8 -43.28 -7.25 -27.02
N ARG A 9 -43.77 -8.23 -26.27
CA ARG A 9 -43.20 -8.62 -24.99
C ARG A 9 -41.84 -9.29 -25.23
N ARG A 10 -40.78 -8.82 -24.57
CA ARG A 10 -39.43 -9.39 -24.70
C ARG A 10 -39.43 -10.87 -24.33
N THR A 11 -38.78 -11.68 -25.16
CA THR A 11 -38.58 -13.12 -24.93
C THR A 11 -37.58 -13.36 -23.79
N ALA A 12 -37.54 -14.58 -23.24
CA ALA A 12 -36.57 -14.93 -22.19
C ALA A 12 -35.12 -14.77 -22.65
N GLU A 13 -34.82 -15.16 -23.89
CA GLU A 13 -33.50 -15.02 -24.52
C GLU A 13 -33.08 -13.55 -24.66
N GLN A 14 -34.01 -12.66 -25.06
CA GLN A 14 -33.72 -11.22 -25.14
C GLN A 14 -33.40 -10.61 -23.77
N ARG A 15 -34.06 -11.09 -22.70
CA ARG A 15 -33.78 -10.63 -21.34
C ARG A 15 -32.43 -11.13 -20.83
N LEU A 16 -32.03 -12.36 -21.18
CA LEU A 16 -30.70 -12.89 -20.85
C LEU A 16 -29.61 -12.07 -21.54
N ALA A 17 -29.76 -11.78 -22.83
CA ALA A 17 -28.81 -10.94 -23.56
C ALA A 17 -28.73 -9.51 -22.99
N ASP A 18 -29.86 -8.94 -22.55
CA ASP A 18 -29.88 -7.64 -21.86
C ASP A 18 -29.10 -7.70 -20.52
N LEU A 19 -29.25 -8.77 -19.75
CA LEU A 19 -28.54 -8.96 -18.47
C LEU A 19 -27.04 -9.18 -18.65
N GLU A 20 -26.63 -9.96 -19.66
CA GLU A 20 -25.21 -10.18 -19.99
C GLU A 20 -24.53 -8.87 -20.40
N LYS A 21 -25.20 -8.04 -21.20
CA LYS A 21 -24.72 -6.70 -21.56
C LYS A 21 -24.55 -5.82 -20.33
N GLN A 22 -25.54 -5.81 -19.43
CA GLN A 22 -25.44 -5.06 -18.18
C GLN A 22 -24.29 -5.55 -17.30
N GLN A 23 -24.09 -6.86 -17.20
CA GLN A 23 -22.98 -7.42 -16.44
C GLN A 23 -21.63 -6.98 -17.03
N ALA A 24 -21.48 -7.05 -18.35
CA ALA A 24 -20.26 -6.61 -19.03
C ALA A 24 -19.98 -5.12 -18.77
N GLU A 25 -21.00 -4.25 -18.89
CA GLU A 25 -20.86 -2.82 -18.60
C GLU A 25 -20.46 -2.54 -17.14
N ILE A 26 -21.05 -3.27 -16.19
CA ILE A 26 -20.71 -3.12 -14.76
C ILE A 26 -19.26 -3.54 -14.52
N MET A 27 -18.84 -4.68 -15.08
CA MET A 27 -17.46 -5.17 -14.95
C MET A 27 -16.46 -4.19 -15.56
N GLU A 28 -16.76 -3.63 -16.72
CA GLU A 28 -15.92 -2.62 -17.36
C GLU A 28 -15.78 -1.37 -16.48
N ARG A 29 -16.90 -0.85 -15.95
CA ARG A 29 -16.88 0.30 -15.02
C ARG A 29 -16.10 0.02 -13.75
N GLN A 30 -16.24 -1.18 -13.18
CA GLN A 30 -15.48 -1.60 -11.99
C GLN A 30 -13.98 -1.67 -12.30
N SER A 31 -13.60 -2.27 -13.43
CA SER A 31 -12.21 -2.36 -13.84
C SER A 31 -11.58 -0.98 -14.06
N ALA A 32 -12.30 -0.05 -14.68
CA ALA A 32 -11.86 1.32 -14.89
C ALA A 32 -11.72 2.10 -13.57
N ALA A 33 -12.63 1.88 -12.61
CA ALA A 33 -12.55 2.48 -11.28
C ALA A 33 -11.32 1.95 -10.51
N LEU A 34 -11.06 0.64 -10.55
CA LEU A 34 -9.88 0.02 -9.93
C LEU A 34 -8.59 0.55 -10.56
N ALA A 35 -8.52 0.67 -11.89
CA ALA A 35 -7.36 1.22 -12.58
C ALA A 35 -7.05 2.66 -12.15
N LYS A 36 -8.09 3.51 -11.98
CA LYS A 36 -7.92 4.89 -11.47
C LYS A 36 -7.39 4.90 -10.04
N ILE A 37 -7.94 4.06 -9.16
CA ILE A 37 -7.47 3.94 -7.77
C ILE A 37 -5.99 3.51 -7.73
N GLU A 38 -5.59 2.55 -8.57
CA GLU A 38 -4.19 2.13 -8.65
C GLU A 38 -3.27 3.24 -9.16
N GLU A 39 -3.71 4.02 -10.15
CA GLU A 39 -2.95 5.14 -10.68
C GLU A 39 -2.75 6.23 -9.63
N GLU A 40 -3.80 6.57 -8.89
CA GLU A 40 -3.73 7.53 -7.77
C GLU A 40 -2.83 7.01 -6.65
N LYS A 41 -2.92 5.72 -6.31
CA LYS A 41 -2.02 5.08 -5.33
C LYS A 41 -0.56 5.17 -5.78
N LYS A 42 -0.27 4.91 -7.06
CA LYS A 42 1.09 5.06 -7.62
C LYS A 42 1.56 6.51 -7.51
N LYS A 43 0.73 7.49 -7.87
CA LYS A 43 1.05 8.92 -7.74
C LYS A 43 1.33 9.32 -6.28
N LEU A 44 0.53 8.84 -5.33
CA LEU A 44 0.73 9.08 -3.90
C LEU A 44 2.02 8.45 -3.39
N MET A 45 2.33 7.21 -3.77
CA MET A 45 3.58 6.53 -3.40
C MET A 45 4.82 7.22 -3.99
N GLN A 46 4.69 7.82 -5.17
CA GLN A 46 5.78 8.55 -5.82
C GLN A 46 5.92 10.00 -5.37
N SER A 47 4.99 10.50 -4.54
CA SER A 47 5.00 11.88 -4.07
C SER A 47 6.29 12.25 -3.31
N PRO A 48 6.72 13.52 -3.33
CA PRO A 48 7.90 13.94 -2.56
C PRO A 48 7.76 13.70 -1.05
N SER A 49 6.53 13.77 -0.52
CA SER A 49 6.26 13.56 0.91
C SER A 49 6.41 12.09 1.31
N SER A 50 5.95 11.14 0.49
CA SER A 50 6.16 9.71 0.73
C SER A 50 7.64 9.35 0.62
N ARG A 51 8.35 9.87 -0.39
CA ARG A 51 9.81 9.67 -0.51
C ARG A 51 10.55 10.17 0.73
N LYS A 52 10.20 11.35 1.24
CA LYS A 52 10.80 11.89 2.47
C LYS A 52 10.50 11.01 3.69
N LYS A 53 9.27 10.49 3.82
CA LYS A 53 8.90 9.57 4.91
C LYS A 53 9.68 8.27 4.84
N ASN A 54 9.79 7.66 3.66
CA ASN A 54 10.53 6.41 3.45
C ASN A 54 12.03 6.60 3.77
N LEU A 55 12.65 7.67 3.28
CA LEU A 55 14.03 8.00 3.60
C LEU A 55 14.25 8.22 5.10
N GLU A 56 13.30 8.82 5.81
CA GLU A 56 13.41 8.98 7.27
C GLU A 56 13.30 7.63 7.98
N GLN A 57 12.39 6.74 7.54
CA GLN A 57 12.28 5.38 8.07
C GLN A 57 13.57 4.57 7.86
N GLU A 58 14.15 4.63 6.66
CA GLU A 58 15.43 3.99 6.35
C GLU A 58 16.55 4.49 7.27
N LYS A 59 16.63 5.81 7.48
CA LYS A 59 17.61 6.41 8.41
C LYS A 59 17.39 5.97 9.84
N ARG A 60 16.14 5.89 10.30
CA ARG A 60 15.81 5.43 11.65
C ARG A 60 16.19 3.97 11.83
N PHE A 61 15.91 3.13 10.84
CA PHE A 61 16.33 1.73 10.82
C PHE A 61 17.85 1.62 10.88
N ALA A 62 18.58 2.30 10.00
CA ALA A 62 20.05 2.24 9.96
C ALA A 62 20.69 2.64 11.29
N ARG A 63 20.15 3.67 11.95
CA ARG A 63 20.61 4.08 13.30
C ARG A 63 20.36 2.99 14.34
N ALA A 64 19.15 2.44 14.38
CA ALA A 64 18.80 1.39 15.32
C ALA A 64 19.64 0.13 15.09
N ALA A 65 19.78 -0.30 13.83
CA ALA A 65 20.59 -1.41 13.39
C ALA A 65 22.06 -1.26 13.83
N SER A 66 22.67 -0.10 13.58
CA SER A 66 24.05 0.18 14.00
C SER A 66 24.25 0.21 15.52
N THR A 67 23.18 0.50 16.28
CA THR A 67 23.23 0.52 17.75
C THR A 67 23.07 -0.87 18.34
N LEU A 68 22.16 -1.66 17.76
CA LEU A 68 21.80 -3.00 18.26
C LEU A 68 22.82 -4.07 17.84
N ALA A 69 23.33 -3.97 16.61
CA ALA A 69 24.22 -4.97 16.03
C ALA A 69 25.19 -4.30 15.05
N PRO A 70 26.25 -3.64 15.57
CA PRO A 70 27.17 -2.82 14.75
C PRO A 70 27.94 -3.63 13.69
N ASP A 71 28.20 -4.91 13.97
CA ASP A 71 29.00 -5.77 13.10
C ASP A 71 28.16 -6.62 12.13
N TRP A 72 26.83 -6.43 12.11
CA TRP A 72 25.94 -7.21 11.25
C TRP A 72 25.85 -6.60 9.85
N ASP A 73 25.95 -7.46 8.85
CA ASP A 73 25.68 -7.13 7.45
C ASP A 73 24.22 -7.47 7.06
N PHE A 74 23.84 -7.15 5.82
CA PHE A 74 22.51 -7.47 5.29
C PHE A 74 22.14 -8.96 5.36
N ARG A 75 23.12 -9.86 5.26
CA ARG A 75 22.89 -11.31 5.29
C ARG A 75 22.47 -11.74 6.69
N HIS A 76 23.07 -11.17 7.73
CA HIS A 76 22.69 -11.42 9.12
C HIS A 76 21.26 -10.95 9.40
N TYR A 77 20.88 -9.78 8.91
CA TYR A 77 19.50 -9.28 9.07
C TYR A 77 18.48 -10.18 8.36
N ILE A 78 18.76 -10.65 7.14
CA ILE A 78 17.88 -11.58 6.42
C ILE A 78 17.69 -12.88 7.20
N ALA A 79 18.79 -13.47 7.70
CA ALA A 79 18.72 -14.69 8.51
C ALA A 79 17.96 -14.48 9.83
N ALA A 80 18.08 -13.30 10.46
CA ALA A 80 17.33 -12.97 11.66
C ALA A 80 15.83 -12.81 11.37
N ILE A 81 15.46 -12.20 10.24
CA ILE A 81 14.06 -12.07 9.81
C ILE A 81 13.45 -13.45 9.54
N GLU A 82 14.16 -14.32 8.81
CA GLU A 82 13.70 -15.68 8.51
C GLU A 82 13.40 -16.48 9.78
N LYS A 83 14.27 -16.41 10.78
CA LYS A 83 14.02 -17.02 12.09
C LYS A 83 12.82 -16.42 12.82
N ALA A 84 12.65 -15.10 12.74
CA ALA A 84 11.56 -14.39 13.43
C ALA A 84 10.19 -14.61 12.78
N LEU A 85 10.10 -15.08 11.52
CA LEU A 85 8.82 -15.35 10.86
C LEU A 85 8.02 -16.48 11.52
N ILE A 86 8.65 -17.28 12.39
CA ILE A 86 8.01 -18.38 13.12
C ILE A 86 7.30 -17.86 14.39
N ASP A 87 7.68 -16.66 14.87
CA ASP A 87 7.14 -16.06 16.09
C ASP A 87 5.85 -15.26 15.84
N ASP A 88 5.24 -14.78 16.94
CA ASP A 88 4.05 -13.93 16.90
C ASP A 88 4.33 -12.56 16.24
N ALA A 89 3.68 -12.34 15.10
CA ALA A 89 3.82 -11.15 14.29
C ALA A 89 3.41 -9.86 15.03
N GLU A 90 2.40 -9.91 15.89
CA GLU A 90 1.91 -8.71 16.59
C GLU A 90 2.89 -8.29 17.70
N ALA A 91 3.40 -9.26 18.46
CA ALA A 91 4.41 -9.02 19.47
C ALA A 91 5.72 -8.48 18.85
N LEU A 92 6.14 -9.02 17.71
CA LEU A 92 7.31 -8.54 16.97
C LEU A 92 7.14 -7.10 16.48
N LEU A 93 5.95 -6.75 15.97
CA LEU A 93 5.64 -5.40 15.54
C LEU A 93 5.76 -4.41 16.71
N ALA A 94 5.09 -4.70 17.83
CA ALA A 94 5.12 -3.84 19.02
C ALA A 94 6.56 -3.66 19.56
N ARG A 95 7.35 -4.73 19.58
CA ARG A 95 8.76 -4.66 20.01
C ARG A 95 9.62 -3.86 19.04
N GLY A 96 9.40 -4.02 17.73
CA GLY A 96 10.08 -3.23 16.70
C GLY A 96 9.82 -1.74 16.83
N GLU A 97 8.57 -1.35 17.10
CA GLU A 97 8.21 0.06 17.34
C GLU A 97 8.93 0.65 18.57
N ALA A 98 8.99 -0.11 19.67
CA ALA A 98 9.72 0.29 20.87
C ALA A 98 11.22 0.51 20.59
N LEU A 99 11.86 -0.44 19.89
CA LEU A 99 13.29 -0.34 19.52
C LEU A 99 13.58 0.85 18.59
N LEU A 100 12.68 1.14 17.65
CA LEU A 100 12.81 2.32 16.78
C LEU A 100 12.58 3.64 17.54
N ALA A 101 11.78 3.63 18.61
CA ALA A 101 11.61 4.80 19.47
C ALA A 101 12.82 5.04 20.37
N GLU A 102 13.51 3.97 20.78
CA GLU A 102 14.70 4.01 21.62
C GLU A 102 15.96 4.37 20.81
N HIS A 103 16.27 3.60 19.77
CA HIS A 103 17.53 3.69 19.04
C HIS A 103 17.41 4.37 17.67
N GLY A 104 16.20 4.50 17.13
CA GLY A 104 15.99 5.09 15.80
C GLY A 104 16.02 6.62 15.76
N LYS A 105 16.04 7.30 16.92
CA LYS A 105 16.03 8.77 16.99
C LYS A 105 17.29 9.35 16.35
N GLY A 106 17.12 10.41 15.55
CA GLY A 106 18.26 11.15 15.02
C GLY A 106 19.03 11.85 16.13
N LYS A 107 20.37 11.87 16.02
CA LYS A 107 21.19 12.75 16.86
C LYS A 107 20.69 14.18 16.65
N ARG A 108 20.20 14.80 17.73
CA ARG A 108 19.66 16.16 17.71
C ARG A 108 20.77 17.07 17.17
N GLY A 109 20.55 17.65 15.98
CA GLY A 109 21.54 18.52 15.36
C GLY A 109 21.92 19.65 16.30
N ARG A 110 23.21 20.05 16.28
CA ARG A 110 23.67 21.24 17.00
C ARG A 110 22.89 22.42 16.44
N ARG A 111 22.00 23.02 17.25
CA ARG A 111 21.30 24.26 16.89
C ARG A 111 22.40 25.29 16.57
N PRO A 112 22.41 25.92 15.38
CA PRO A 112 23.38 26.98 15.14
C PRO A 112 23.20 28.02 16.25
N LYS A 113 24.30 28.30 16.97
CA LYS A 113 24.35 29.42 17.90
C LYS A 113 24.19 30.65 17.02
N ASN A 114 23.05 31.34 17.11
CA ASN A 114 22.92 32.65 16.50
C ASN A 114 24.11 33.49 16.98
N GLY A 115 24.85 34.06 16.02
CA GLY A 115 25.81 35.13 16.29
C GLY A 115 25.09 36.38 16.75
#